data_AF-A0A8C9Q503-F1
#
_entry.id   AF-A0A8C9Q503-F1
#
_cell.length_a   1.000
_cell.length_b   1.000
_cell.length_c   1.000
_cell.angle_alpha   90.00
_cell.angle_beta   90.00
_cell.angle_gamma   90.00
#
_symmetry.space_group_name_H-M   'P 1'
#
loop_
_entity.id
_entity.type
_entity.pdbx_description
1 polymer ?
#
loop_
_entity_poly.entity_id
_entity_poly.type
_entity_poly.pdbx_seq_one_letter_code
_entity_poly.pdbx_strand_id
1 'polypeptide(L)'
;GDSAGLRSCVTPGKSGEQPTVSINKAINTQEVAVKEKHARNILLDVAPGRPWRVNRLPLSRNAMLCWKFCHVFHKVLRDGHPNVLKDSLRYKSELSDMSRMWGHLSEGYGQLCSIYLKLLRTKMEFHTKNPRFPCNLQMSDRQLDEAGESDVNNFFQLTVEMFDYLECELNLFQTVFNSLDMSRSVSVTTAGQCRLAPLIQVILDCSHLYDYTVKLLFKLHSCLPADTLQGHRDRFMEQFTKLKDLFHRSSNLQYFKRLIQIPQLPENPPNFLRASALSEHISPVVVIPAEGSSPDSEPILEKDDLMDMDASQQNLFDNKFDDIFGSSFSSDPFNFNSQNGMSKDEKDHLIEALYREIGGLKAQMENVKVEVAVSPDTSWTTA
;
A
#
# COMPACT_ATOMS: atom_id res chain seq x y z
N GLY A 1 48.02 -18.96 38.60
CA GLY A 1 48.17 -17.75 37.78
C GLY A 1 47.03 -17.73 36.80
N ASP A 2 45.88 -17.25 37.28
CA ASP A 2 44.64 -17.18 36.50
C ASP A 2 44.61 -15.87 35.71
N SER A 3 44.37 -15.95 34.41
CA SER A 3 44.05 -14.79 33.58
C SER A 3 42.56 -14.80 33.26
N ALA A 4 41.85 -13.89 33.92
CA ALA A 4 40.46 -13.56 33.66
C ALA A 4 40.35 -12.73 32.37
N GLY A 5 39.60 -13.24 31.39
CA GLY A 5 39.13 -12.48 30.23
C GLY A 5 37.69 -12.02 30.45
N LEU A 6 37.49 -10.70 30.49
CA LEU A 6 36.20 -10.03 30.68
C LEU A 6 35.14 -10.56 29.71
N ARG A 7 34.06 -11.15 30.26
CA ARG A 7 32.77 -11.22 29.56
C ARG A 7 32.02 -9.94 29.84
N SER A 8 31.83 -9.12 28.81
CA SER A 8 30.89 -8.00 28.80
C SER A 8 29.48 -8.54 29.07
N CYS A 9 28.95 -8.23 30.26
CA CYS A 9 27.53 -8.38 30.58
C CYS A 9 26.72 -7.43 29.68
N VAL A 10 26.08 -7.98 28.65
CA VAL A 10 24.94 -7.33 28.00
C VAL A 10 23.81 -7.35 29.01
N THR A 11 23.45 -6.18 29.53
CA THR A 11 22.24 -5.99 30.33
C THR A 11 21.02 -6.31 29.46
N PRO A 12 20.04 -7.10 29.94
CA PRO A 12 18.81 -7.31 29.19
C PRO A 12 18.01 -6.02 29.25
N GLY A 13 18.02 -5.25 28.15
CA GLY A 13 17.19 -4.07 28.00
C GLY A 13 15.70 -4.39 28.16
N LYS A 14 14.93 -3.40 28.64
CA LYS A 14 13.47 -3.40 28.88
C LYS A 14 12.62 -3.73 27.63
N SER A 15 12.76 -4.90 27.03
CA SER A 15 12.14 -5.26 25.74
C SER A 15 10.78 -5.96 25.85
N GLY A 16 10.25 -6.14 27.06
CA GLY A 16 8.96 -6.83 27.29
C GLY A 16 7.72 -5.94 27.26
N GLU A 17 7.86 -4.65 27.57
CA GLU A 17 6.72 -3.72 27.71
C GLU A 17 6.33 -3.05 26.39
N GLN A 18 7.30 -2.75 25.52
CA GLN A 18 7.08 -2.01 24.26
C GLN A 18 6.13 -2.68 23.25
N PRO A 19 6.14 -4.01 23.04
CA PRO A 19 5.25 -4.65 22.06
C PRO A 19 3.77 -4.52 22.43
N THR A 20 3.47 -4.63 23.72
CA THR A 20 2.11 -4.49 24.25
C THR A 20 1.60 -3.06 24.06
N VAL A 21 2.46 -2.05 24.23
CA VAL A 21 2.11 -0.64 24.02
C VAL A 21 1.79 -0.36 22.55
N SER A 22 2.60 -0.84 21.61
CA SER A 22 2.35 -0.64 20.18
C SER A 22 1.06 -1.33 19.73
N ILE A 23 0.81 -2.55 20.20
CA ILE A 23 -0.45 -3.28 19.93
C ILE A 23 -1.65 -2.51 20.48
N ASN A 24 -1.61 -2.05 21.73
CA ASN A 24 -2.73 -1.32 22.34
C ASN A 24 -2.98 0.04 21.66
N LYS A 25 -1.93 0.71 21.19
CA LYS A 25 -2.07 1.96 20.43
C LYS A 25 -2.60 1.73 19.01
N ALA A 26 -2.21 0.64 18.35
CA ALA A 26 -2.70 0.27 17.03
C ALA A 26 -4.15 -0.24 17.06
N ILE A 27 -4.46 -1.15 17.99
CA ILE A 27 -5.74 -1.85 18.12
C ILE A 27 -6.48 -1.29 19.33
N ASN A 28 -7.18 -0.19 19.09
CA ASN A 28 -7.95 0.55 20.09
C ASN A 28 -9.41 0.75 19.64
N THR A 29 -10.27 1.26 20.53
CA THR A 29 -11.70 1.45 20.26
C THR A 29 -12.05 2.72 19.47
N GLN A 30 -11.08 3.59 19.20
CA GLN A 30 -11.33 4.84 18.48
C GLN A 30 -11.49 4.58 16.99
N GLU A 31 -12.51 5.18 16.35
CA GLU A 31 -12.77 5.07 14.90
C GLU A 31 -11.82 5.98 14.10
N VAL A 32 -10.54 5.61 14.12
CA VAL A 32 -9.43 6.27 13.41
C VAL A 32 -8.55 5.22 12.76
N ALA A 33 -7.96 5.55 11.61
CA ALA A 33 -7.03 4.67 10.92
C ALA A 33 -5.87 4.24 11.85
N VAL A 34 -5.39 3.02 11.67
CA VAL A 34 -4.20 2.53 12.37
C VAL A 34 -3.01 3.37 11.93
N LYS A 35 -2.32 4.01 12.89
CA LYS A 35 -1.14 4.83 12.57
C LYS A 35 0.03 3.95 12.13
N GLU A 36 0.66 4.31 11.02
CA GLU A 36 1.74 3.52 10.42
C GLU A 36 2.92 3.31 11.38
N LYS A 37 3.23 4.30 12.23
CA LYS A 37 4.28 4.16 13.25
C LYS A 37 4.03 2.98 14.21
N HIS A 38 2.78 2.74 14.62
CA HIS A 38 2.46 1.63 15.52
C HIS A 38 2.47 0.30 14.79
N ALA A 39 1.96 0.27 13.56
CA ALA A 39 2.01 -0.92 12.72
C ALA A 39 3.45 -1.34 12.39
N ARG A 40 4.33 -0.39 12.07
CA ARG A 40 5.76 -0.61 11.82
C ARG A 40 6.48 -1.12 13.06
N ASN A 41 6.23 -0.56 14.24
CA ASN A 41 6.82 -1.06 15.48
C ASN A 41 6.42 -2.52 15.76
N ILE A 42 5.14 -2.85 15.53
CA ILE A 42 4.67 -4.24 15.66
C ILE A 42 5.41 -5.18 14.70
N LEU A 43 5.65 -4.77 13.45
CA LEU A 43 6.42 -5.57 12.49
C LEU A 43 7.87 -5.80 12.96
N LEU A 44 8.53 -4.78 13.49
CA LEU A 44 9.90 -4.88 14.02
C LEU A 44 9.98 -5.78 15.27
N ASP A 45 8.93 -5.77 16.10
CA ASP A 45 8.87 -6.57 17.33
C ASP A 45 8.66 -8.07 17.04
N VAL A 46 7.97 -8.39 15.94
CA VAL A 46 7.75 -9.75 15.44
C VAL A 46 9.03 -10.25 14.76
N ALA A 47 10.01 -10.58 15.59
CA ALA A 47 11.34 -11.02 15.20
C ALA A 47 11.56 -12.52 15.54
N PRO A 48 12.62 -13.16 15.02
CA PRO A 48 13.00 -14.51 15.42
C PRO A 48 13.08 -14.63 16.96
N GLY A 49 12.30 -15.55 17.54
CA GLY A 49 12.22 -15.78 18.99
C GLY A 49 11.15 -14.97 19.74
N ARG A 50 10.44 -14.04 19.08
CA ARG A 50 9.29 -13.30 19.65
C ARG A 50 7.99 -13.67 18.92
N PRO A 51 7.16 -14.59 19.49
CA PRO A 51 5.95 -15.06 18.82
C PRO A 51 4.87 -13.98 18.77
N TRP A 52 4.11 -13.97 17.67
CA TRP A 52 2.89 -13.18 17.54
C TRP A 52 1.86 -13.58 18.62
N ARG A 53 1.47 -12.63 19.48
CA ARG A 53 0.51 -12.86 20.58
C ARG A 53 -0.48 -11.70 20.69
N VAL A 54 -1.74 -11.95 20.31
CA VAL A 54 -2.85 -10.97 20.44
C VAL A 54 -3.96 -11.44 21.40
N ASN A 55 -3.76 -12.58 22.05
CA ASN A 55 -4.75 -13.30 22.88
C ASN A 55 -5.35 -12.53 24.07
N ARG A 56 -4.99 -11.27 24.30
CA ARG A 56 -5.51 -10.46 25.40
C ARG A 56 -6.56 -9.44 24.97
N LEU A 57 -6.82 -9.28 23.67
CA LEU A 57 -7.80 -8.30 23.20
C LEU A 57 -9.21 -8.90 23.15
N PRO A 58 -10.25 -8.17 23.60
CA PRO A 58 -11.63 -8.65 23.57
C PRO A 58 -12.25 -8.50 22.16
N LEU A 59 -11.63 -9.12 21.15
CA LEU A 59 -11.96 -8.98 19.73
C LEU A 59 -13.41 -9.37 19.42
N SER A 60 -13.93 -10.40 20.08
CA SER A 60 -15.32 -10.86 19.92
C SER A 60 -16.37 -9.94 20.53
N ARG A 61 -15.97 -8.96 21.36
CA ARG A 61 -16.89 -8.04 22.05
C ARG A 61 -16.95 -6.66 21.43
N ASN A 62 -16.00 -6.33 20.56
CA ASN A 62 -15.88 -5.00 19.99
C ASN A 62 -15.42 -5.07 18.53
N ALA A 63 -16.34 -4.71 17.62
CA ALA A 63 -16.10 -4.78 16.19
C ALA A 63 -14.97 -3.84 15.73
N MET A 64 -14.76 -2.70 16.39
CA MET A 64 -13.65 -1.79 16.06
C MET A 64 -12.29 -2.44 16.38
N LEU A 65 -12.18 -3.09 17.54
CA LEU A 65 -10.97 -3.84 17.89
C LEU A 65 -10.73 -5.00 16.91
N CYS A 66 -11.79 -5.73 16.55
CA CYS A 66 -11.70 -6.81 15.57
C CYS A 66 -11.26 -6.30 14.19
N TRP A 67 -11.83 -5.18 13.72
CA TRP A 67 -11.48 -4.56 12.44
C TRP A 67 -10.01 -4.16 12.37
N LYS A 68 -9.54 -3.45 13.40
CA LYS A 68 -8.13 -3.03 13.50
C LYS A 68 -7.19 -4.21 13.69
N PHE A 69 -7.61 -5.23 14.44
CA PHE A 69 -6.87 -6.48 14.53
C PHE A 69 -6.71 -7.12 13.15
N CYS A 70 -7.79 -7.25 12.37
CA CYS A 70 -7.71 -7.85 11.04
C CYS A 70 -6.73 -7.08 10.14
N HIS A 71 -6.76 -5.74 10.18
CA HIS A 71 -5.81 -4.91 9.45
C HIS A 71 -4.36 -5.16 9.88
N VAL A 72 -4.06 -5.04 11.16
CA VAL A 72 -2.70 -5.23 11.67
C VAL A 72 -2.23 -6.64 11.40
N PHE A 73 -3.09 -7.65 11.60
CA PHE A 73 -2.75 -9.04 11.36
C PHE A 73 -2.51 -9.33 9.88
N HIS A 74 -3.30 -8.74 8.96
CA HIS A 74 -3.03 -8.83 7.53
C HIS A 74 -1.63 -8.30 7.20
N LYS A 75 -1.31 -7.09 7.67
CA LYS A 75 0.00 -6.47 7.46
C LYS A 75 1.14 -7.29 8.06
N VAL A 76 0.96 -7.87 9.26
CA VAL A 76 1.96 -8.73 9.92
C VAL A 76 2.13 -10.07 9.21
N LEU A 77 1.07 -10.65 8.65
CA LEU A 77 1.20 -11.83 7.79
C LEU A 77 2.01 -11.48 6.53
N ARG A 78 1.74 -10.33 5.93
CA ARG A 78 2.35 -9.88 4.67
C ARG A 78 3.84 -9.55 4.83
N ASP A 79 4.15 -8.64 5.75
CA ASP A 79 5.47 -8.01 5.86
C ASP A 79 6.27 -8.46 7.11
N GLY A 80 5.71 -9.34 7.95
CA GLY A 80 6.35 -9.84 9.16
C GLY A 80 7.20 -11.10 8.95
N HIS A 81 7.77 -11.61 10.05
CA HIS A 81 8.60 -12.82 10.00
C HIS A 81 7.79 -14.07 9.54
N PRO A 82 8.34 -14.99 8.72
CA PRO A 82 7.62 -16.16 8.21
C PRO A 82 6.99 -17.07 9.29
N ASN A 83 7.52 -17.04 10.52
CA ASN A 83 6.95 -17.79 11.64
C ASN A 83 5.57 -17.26 12.08
N VAL A 84 5.18 -16.04 11.74
CA VAL A 84 3.85 -15.50 12.06
C VAL A 84 2.75 -16.43 11.57
N LEU A 85 2.87 -16.92 10.33
CA LEU A 85 1.89 -17.83 9.76
C LEU A 85 1.80 -19.10 10.62
N LYS A 86 2.94 -19.75 10.88
CA LYS A 86 3.03 -20.98 11.69
C LYS A 86 2.47 -20.78 13.10
N ASP A 87 2.85 -19.68 13.75
CA ASP A 87 2.37 -19.31 15.07
C ASP A 87 0.86 -19.08 15.09
N SER A 88 0.29 -18.55 14.02
CA SER A 88 -1.11 -18.18 13.97
C SER A 88 -2.04 -19.37 13.70
N LEU A 89 -1.52 -20.49 13.18
CA LEU A 89 -2.34 -21.68 12.88
C LEU A 89 -3.09 -22.22 14.10
N ARG A 90 -2.54 -22.05 15.31
CA ARG A 90 -3.21 -22.46 16.57
C ARG A 90 -4.50 -21.68 16.86
N TYR A 91 -4.69 -20.52 16.22
CA TYR A 91 -5.89 -19.67 16.38
C TYR A 91 -6.90 -19.85 15.26
N LYS A 92 -6.69 -20.79 14.33
CA LYS A 92 -7.54 -20.97 13.15
C LYS A 92 -9.02 -21.21 13.49
N SER A 93 -9.29 -22.02 14.52
CA SER A 93 -10.66 -22.29 15.00
C SER A 93 -11.31 -21.04 15.58
N GLU A 94 -10.59 -20.31 16.43
CA GLU A 94 -11.07 -19.07 17.05
C GLU A 94 -11.41 -18.00 16.01
N LEU A 95 -10.56 -17.82 14.99
CA LEU A 95 -10.83 -16.91 13.86
C LEU A 95 -12.09 -17.33 13.08
N SER A 96 -12.30 -18.65 12.93
CA SER A 96 -13.48 -19.19 12.24
C SER A 96 -14.77 -18.92 13.03
N ASP A 97 -14.74 -19.16 14.34
CA ASP A 97 -15.89 -18.91 15.21
C ASP A 97 -16.21 -17.42 15.30
N MET A 98 -15.18 -16.57 15.38
CA MET A 98 -15.34 -15.13 15.38
C MET A 98 -15.90 -14.60 14.06
N SER A 99 -15.44 -15.14 12.91
CA SER A 99 -15.99 -14.81 11.59
C SER A 99 -17.48 -15.14 11.51
N ARG A 100 -17.88 -16.35 11.96
CA ARG A 100 -19.28 -16.79 11.99
C ARG A 100 -20.13 -15.93 12.90
N MET A 101 -19.64 -15.62 14.11
CA MET A 101 -20.32 -14.75 15.08
C MET A 101 -20.64 -13.39 14.48
N TRP A 102 -19.62 -12.72 13.92
CA TRP A 102 -19.79 -11.40 13.32
C TRP A 102 -20.68 -11.43 12.08
N GLY A 103 -20.77 -12.57 11.39
CA GLY A 103 -21.62 -12.76 10.22
C GLY A 103 -23.12 -12.71 10.51
N HIS A 104 -23.53 -12.80 11.78
CA HIS A 104 -24.93 -12.55 12.17
C HIS A 104 -25.30 -11.06 12.16
N LEU A 105 -24.32 -10.16 12.16
CA LEU A 105 -24.55 -8.73 12.02
C LEU A 105 -24.48 -8.36 10.54
N SER A 106 -25.62 -7.95 9.97
CA SER A 106 -25.72 -7.61 8.55
C SER A 106 -25.15 -6.25 8.18
N GLU A 107 -24.81 -5.41 9.15
CA GLU A 107 -24.40 -4.02 8.93
C GLU A 107 -23.22 -3.58 9.82
N GLY A 108 -22.61 -2.47 9.42
CA GLY A 108 -21.52 -1.83 10.16
C GLY A 108 -20.25 -2.68 10.21
N TYR A 109 -19.41 -2.43 11.23
CA TYR A 109 -18.14 -3.13 11.37
C TYR A 109 -18.27 -4.63 11.60
N GLY A 110 -19.41 -5.12 12.08
CA GLY A 110 -19.64 -6.57 12.26
C GLY A 110 -19.51 -7.33 10.95
N GLN A 111 -20.28 -6.92 9.94
CA GLN A 111 -20.21 -7.51 8.60
C GLN A 111 -18.80 -7.43 8.01
N LEU A 112 -18.14 -6.26 8.15
CA LEU A 112 -16.77 -6.05 7.68
C LEU A 112 -15.78 -7.01 8.35
N CYS A 113 -15.88 -7.18 9.67
CA CYS A 113 -15.04 -8.11 10.43
C CYS A 113 -15.26 -9.56 10.01
N SER A 114 -16.52 -9.97 9.79
CA SER A 114 -16.84 -11.33 9.36
C SER A 114 -16.13 -11.69 8.05
N ILE A 115 -16.24 -10.82 7.05
CA ILE A 115 -15.65 -11.02 5.72
C ILE A 115 -14.12 -10.93 5.79
N TYR A 116 -13.56 -10.00 6.57
CA TYR A 116 -12.12 -9.89 6.70
C TYR A 116 -11.50 -11.10 7.42
N LEU A 117 -12.13 -11.61 8.47
CA LEU A 117 -11.67 -12.84 9.13
C LEU A 117 -11.73 -14.04 8.17
N LYS A 118 -12.74 -14.13 7.29
CA LYS A 118 -12.80 -15.14 6.24
C LYS A 118 -11.61 -15.01 5.28
N LEU A 119 -11.32 -13.79 4.81
CA LEU A 119 -10.16 -13.51 3.96
C LEU A 119 -8.84 -13.95 4.61
N LEU A 120 -8.60 -13.54 5.87
CA LEU A 120 -7.38 -13.88 6.59
C LEU A 120 -7.19 -15.39 6.75
N ARG A 121 -8.28 -16.13 6.96
CA ARG A 121 -8.26 -17.59 6.97
C ARG A 121 -7.92 -18.17 5.61
N THR A 122 -8.52 -17.68 4.53
CA THR A 122 -8.20 -18.10 3.16
C THR A 122 -6.72 -17.85 2.85
N LYS A 123 -6.19 -16.66 3.18
CA LYS A 123 -4.76 -16.33 3.06
C LYS A 123 -3.88 -17.34 3.81
N MET A 124 -4.18 -17.59 5.09
CA MET A 124 -3.42 -18.55 5.89
C MET A 124 -3.48 -19.97 5.32
N GLU A 125 -4.64 -20.41 4.84
CA GLU A 125 -4.81 -21.73 4.23
C GLU A 125 -4.04 -21.86 2.92
N PHE A 126 -4.10 -20.86 2.05
CA PHE A 126 -3.34 -20.80 0.79
C PHE A 126 -1.83 -20.95 1.05
N HIS A 127 -1.26 -20.12 1.93
CA HIS A 127 0.18 -20.16 2.22
C HIS A 127 0.62 -21.40 3.00
N THR A 128 -0.29 -22.05 3.74
CA THR A 128 0.00 -23.34 4.39
C THR A 128 0.10 -24.47 3.38
N LYS A 129 -0.79 -24.49 2.38
CA LYS A 129 -0.77 -25.48 1.29
C LYS A 129 0.37 -25.23 0.30
N ASN A 130 0.70 -23.96 0.07
CA ASN A 130 1.67 -23.52 -0.94
C ASN A 130 2.88 -22.81 -0.28
N PRO A 131 3.75 -23.53 0.46
CA PRO A 131 4.84 -22.93 1.25
C PRO A 131 5.94 -22.26 0.41
N ARG A 132 5.96 -22.46 -0.91
CA ARG A 132 6.84 -21.76 -1.85
C ARG A 132 6.43 -20.29 -2.06
N PHE A 133 5.16 -19.95 -1.78
CA PHE A 133 4.66 -18.58 -1.90
C PHE A 133 4.94 -17.78 -0.63
N PRO A 134 5.71 -16.68 -0.71
CA PRO A 134 5.82 -15.77 0.42
C PRO A 134 4.48 -15.10 0.71
N CYS A 135 4.23 -14.74 1.97
CA CYS A 135 2.95 -14.16 2.39
C CYS A 135 2.66 -12.75 1.81
N ASN A 136 3.67 -12.08 1.26
CA ASN A 136 3.50 -10.84 0.48
C ASN A 136 3.32 -11.07 -1.01
N LEU A 137 3.28 -12.33 -1.44
CA LEU A 137 3.12 -12.75 -2.83
C LEU A 137 4.18 -12.19 -3.78
N GLN A 138 5.34 -11.73 -3.29
CA GLN A 138 6.41 -11.25 -4.17
C GLN A 138 7.29 -12.41 -4.63
N MET A 139 7.03 -12.91 -5.84
CA MET A 139 7.88 -13.90 -6.49
C MET A 139 8.11 -13.58 -7.96
N SER A 140 9.23 -14.06 -8.50
CA SER A 140 9.57 -13.99 -9.92
C SER A 140 8.80 -15.02 -10.75
N ASP A 141 8.70 -14.80 -12.06
CA ASP A 141 8.05 -15.73 -13.00
C ASP A 141 8.63 -17.13 -12.93
N ARG A 142 9.96 -17.22 -12.77
CA ARG A 142 10.65 -18.49 -12.56
C ARG A 142 10.18 -19.21 -11.31
N GLN A 143 10.03 -18.50 -10.20
CA GLN A 143 9.57 -19.10 -8.93
C GLN A 143 8.10 -19.52 -9.03
N LEU A 144 7.27 -18.77 -9.75
CA LEU A 144 5.87 -19.13 -10.01
C LEU A 144 5.80 -20.45 -10.80
N ASP A 145 6.62 -20.58 -11.84
CA ASP A 145 6.73 -21.80 -12.63
C ASP A 145 7.24 -22.99 -11.81
N GLU A 146 8.27 -22.79 -10.99
CA GLU A 146 8.80 -23.81 -10.08
C GLU A 146 7.75 -24.24 -9.02
N ALA A 147 6.81 -23.37 -8.66
CA ALA A 147 5.76 -23.69 -7.70
C ALA A 147 4.69 -24.66 -8.25
N GLY A 148 4.49 -24.70 -9.57
CA GLY A 148 3.64 -25.72 -10.20
C GLY A 148 4.36 -27.05 -10.47
N GLU A 149 5.66 -27.14 -10.18
CA GLU A 149 6.45 -28.38 -10.29
C GLU A 149 6.41 -29.05 -11.67
N SER A 150 6.17 -28.26 -12.73
CA SER A 150 5.95 -28.75 -14.10
C SER A 150 4.79 -29.74 -14.26
N ASP A 151 3.87 -29.81 -13.29
CA ASP A 151 2.68 -30.66 -13.33
C ASP A 151 1.45 -29.82 -13.63
N VAL A 152 0.74 -30.18 -14.70
CA VAL A 152 -0.50 -29.51 -15.12
C VAL A 152 -1.59 -29.54 -14.03
N ASN A 153 -1.65 -30.60 -13.23
CA ASN A 153 -2.63 -30.71 -12.14
C ASN A 153 -2.32 -29.72 -11.02
N ASN A 154 -1.03 -29.51 -10.73
CA ASN A 154 -0.60 -28.52 -9.75
C ASN A 154 -0.90 -27.10 -10.24
N PHE A 155 -0.61 -26.77 -11.51
CA PHE A 155 -0.99 -25.47 -12.08
C PHE A 155 -2.50 -25.25 -12.05
N PHE A 156 -3.29 -26.29 -12.34
CA PHE A 156 -4.74 -26.22 -12.35
C PHE A 156 -5.27 -25.93 -10.94
N GLN A 157 -4.85 -26.73 -9.95
CA GLN A 157 -5.25 -26.55 -8.56
C GLN A 157 -4.79 -25.20 -8.01
N LEU A 158 -3.55 -24.79 -8.29
CA LEU A 158 -3.01 -23.51 -7.87
C LEU A 158 -3.83 -22.34 -8.43
N THR A 159 -4.27 -22.43 -9.69
CA THR A 159 -5.11 -21.40 -10.31
C THR A 159 -6.47 -21.29 -9.62
N VAL A 160 -7.09 -22.43 -9.29
CA VAL A 160 -8.36 -22.46 -8.53
C VAL A 160 -8.18 -21.82 -7.15
N GLU A 161 -7.11 -22.17 -6.43
CA GLU A 161 -6.84 -21.60 -5.10
C GLU A 161 -6.54 -20.10 -5.15
N MET A 162 -5.86 -19.62 -6.20
CA MET A 162 -5.66 -18.18 -6.42
C MET A 162 -6.97 -17.45 -6.73
N PHE A 163 -7.88 -18.05 -7.49
CA PHE A 163 -9.21 -17.47 -7.71
C PHE A 163 -10.02 -17.37 -6.41
N ASP A 164 -9.98 -18.40 -5.56
CA ASP A 164 -10.69 -18.38 -4.28
C ASP A 164 -10.13 -17.30 -3.33
N TYR A 165 -8.81 -17.10 -3.37
CA TYR A 165 -8.13 -16.05 -2.62
C TYR A 165 -8.51 -14.66 -3.16
N LEU A 166 -8.37 -14.43 -4.47
CA LEU A 166 -8.73 -13.15 -5.10
C LEU A 166 -10.21 -12.81 -4.89
N GLU A 167 -11.10 -13.80 -4.93
CA GLU A 167 -12.52 -13.58 -4.64
C GLU A 167 -12.76 -13.08 -3.20
N CYS A 168 -12.03 -13.59 -2.21
CA CYS A 168 -12.13 -13.10 -0.84
C CYS A 168 -11.65 -11.64 -0.71
N GLU A 169 -10.57 -11.28 -1.40
CA GLU A 169 -10.04 -9.91 -1.46
C GLU A 169 -11.07 -8.95 -2.07
N LEU A 170 -11.61 -9.32 -3.25
CA LEU A 170 -12.64 -8.54 -3.96
C LEU A 170 -13.92 -8.38 -3.12
N ASN A 171 -14.34 -9.43 -2.41
CA ASN A 171 -15.52 -9.38 -1.54
C ASN A 171 -15.33 -8.45 -0.34
N LEU A 172 -14.15 -8.45 0.30
CA LEU A 172 -13.86 -7.50 1.37
C LEU A 172 -13.89 -6.07 0.84
N PHE A 173 -13.23 -5.85 -0.29
CA PHE A 173 -13.16 -4.54 -0.93
C PHE A 173 -14.56 -3.99 -1.24
N GLN A 174 -15.39 -4.79 -1.94
CA GLN A 174 -16.75 -4.42 -2.29
C GLN A 174 -17.58 -4.10 -1.05
N THR A 175 -17.48 -4.90 0.00
CA THR A 175 -18.25 -4.69 1.24
C THR A 175 -17.83 -3.40 1.94
N VAL A 176 -16.51 -3.13 2.02
CA VAL A 176 -16.03 -1.87 2.58
C VAL A 176 -16.56 -0.70 1.78
N PHE A 177 -16.49 -0.74 0.45
CA PHE A 177 -17.03 0.32 -0.38
C PHE A 177 -18.54 0.47 -0.17
N ASN A 178 -19.33 -0.60 -0.20
CA ASN A 178 -20.78 -0.52 0.06
C ASN A 178 -21.13 0.06 1.44
N SER A 179 -20.22 0.00 2.42
CA SER A 179 -20.39 0.62 3.74
C SER A 179 -20.04 2.11 3.81
N LEU A 180 -19.47 2.67 2.75
CA LEU A 180 -19.09 4.08 2.64
C LEU A 180 -20.15 4.87 1.87
N ASP A 181 -20.39 6.10 2.30
CA ASP A 181 -20.98 7.09 1.41
C ASP A 181 -19.97 7.43 0.30
N MET A 182 -20.39 7.37 -0.98
CA MET A 182 -19.49 7.43 -2.14
C MET A 182 -19.00 8.84 -2.48
N SER A 183 -19.11 9.78 -1.54
CA SER A 183 -18.62 11.15 -1.70
C SER A 183 -17.10 11.24 -1.49
N ARG A 184 -16.43 12.11 -2.26
CA ARG A 184 -14.96 12.30 -2.14
C ARG A 184 -14.53 12.70 -0.73
N SER A 185 -15.39 13.40 0.00
CA SER A 185 -15.17 13.82 1.39
C SER A 185 -15.03 12.63 2.35
N VAL A 186 -15.62 11.47 2.07
CA VAL A 186 -15.45 10.28 2.94
C VAL A 186 -14.00 9.84 3.03
N SER A 187 -13.20 10.03 1.98
CA SER A 187 -11.77 9.70 2.01
C SER A 187 -10.92 10.64 2.91
N VAL A 188 -11.49 11.72 3.43
CA VAL A 188 -10.81 12.64 4.35
C VAL A 188 -11.33 12.57 5.79
N THR A 189 -12.45 11.90 6.06
CA THR A 189 -12.95 11.73 7.43
C THR A 189 -12.16 10.65 8.18
N THR A 190 -12.04 10.79 9.49
CA THR A 190 -11.38 9.79 10.36
C THR A 190 -12.02 8.41 10.22
N ALA A 191 -13.36 8.36 10.19
CA ALA A 191 -14.12 7.13 10.03
C ALA A 191 -13.95 6.48 8.66
N GLY A 192 -14.01 7.28 7.58
CA GLY A 192 -13.76 6.79 6.23
C GLY A 192 -12.35 6.24 6.07
N GLN A 193 -11.34 6.94 6.59
CA GLN A 193 -9.96 6.44 6.61
C GLN A 193 -9.80 5.17 7.44
N CYS A 194 -10.51 5.05 8.57
CA CYS A 194 -10.49 3.83 9.38
C CYS A 194 -11.00 2.60 8.59
N ARG A 195 -12.00 2.79 7.73
CA ARG A 195 -12.53 1.73 6.83
C ARG A 195 -11.64 1.51 5.61
N LEU A 196 -11.04 2.55 5.04
CA LEU A 196 -10.22 2.46 3.83
C LEU A 196 -8.81 1.92 4.09
N ALA A 197 -8.22 2.18 5.26
CA ALA A 197 -6.83 1.80 5.58
C ALA A 197 -6.49 0.34 5.27
N PRO A 198 -7.33 -0.66 5.63
CA PRO A 198 -6.97 -2.05 5.41
C PRO A 198 -7.01 -2.46 3.94
N LEU A 199 -7.69 -1.70 3.08
CA LEU A 199 -7.74 -1.98 1.65
C LEU A 199 -6.40 -1.72 0.95
N ILE A 200 -5.44 -1.05 1.59
CA ILE A 200 -4.07 -0.98 1.07
C ILE A 200 -3.49 -2.39 0.92
N GLN A 201 -3.68 -3.25 1.94
CA GLN A 201 -3.18 -4.64 1.88
C GLN A 201 -3.93 -5.44 0.81
N VAL A 202 -5.24 -5.26 0.70
CA VAL A 202 -6.11 -5.88 -0.32
C VAL A 202 -5.64 -5.51 -1.73
N ILE A 203 -5.36 -4.23 -1.99
CA ILE A 203 -4.89 -3.75 -3.30
C ILE A 203 -3.54 -4.36 -3.66
N LEU A 204 -2.62 -4.46 -2.70
CA LEU A 204 -1.31 -5.08 -2.91
C LEU A 204 -1.46 -6.57 -3.27
N ASP A 205 -2.27 -7.31 -2.53
CA ASP A 205 -2.48 -8.75 -2.77
C ASP A 205 -3.23 -8.99 -4.11
N CYS A 206 -4.28 -8.21 -4.40
CA CYS A 206 -4.99 -8.26 -5.68
C CYS A 206 -4.07 -8.05 -6.89
N SER A 207 -3.09 -7.15 -6.77
CA SER A 207 -2.15 -6.86 -7.86
C SER A 207 -1.34 -8.11 -8.24
N HIS A 208 -0.81 -8.82 -7.25
CA HIS A 208 -0.05 -10.05 -7.46
C HIS A 208 -0.94 -11.21 -7.90
N LEU A 209 -2.10 -11.40 -7.26
CA LEU A 209 -3.04 -12.47 -7.60
C LEU A 209 -3.54 -12.34 -9.05
N TYR A 210 -3.83 -11.12 -9.51
CA TYR A 210 -4.18 -10.89 -10.92
C TYR A 210 -3.04 -11.26 -11.86
N ASP A 211 -1.83 -10.79 -11.59
CA ASP A 211 -0.66 -11.10 -12.40
C ASP A 211 -0.44 -12.61 -12.54
N TYR A 212 -0.51 -13.33 -11.42
CA TYR A 212 -0.31 -14.78 -11.39
C TYR A 212 -1.45 -15.54 -12.06
N THR A 213 -2.70 -15.15 -11.86
CA THR A 213 -3.83 -15.81 -12.54
C THR A 213 -3.77 -15.63 -14.06
N VAL A 214 -3.31 -14.47 -14.57
CA VAL A 214 -3.06 -14.29 -16.02
C VAL A 214 -1.98 -15.26 -16.51
N LYS A 215 -0.81 -15.28 -15.86
CA LYS A 215 0.33 -16.12 -16.25
C LYS A 215 -0.01 -17.61 -16.19
N LEU A 216 -0.67 -18.05 -15.11
CA LEU A 216 -1.11 -19.43 -14.94
C LEU A 216 -2.17 -19.83 -15.95
N LEU A 217 -3.10 -18.95 -16.31
CA LEU A 217 -4.10 -19.27 -17.34
C LEU A 217 -3.48 -19.48 -18.72
N PHE A 218 -2.51 -18.64 -19.12
CA PHE A 218 -1.76 -18.86 -20.35
C PHE A 218 -0.98 -20.18 -20.30
N LYS A 219 -0.37 -20.51 -19.14
CA LYS A 219 0.30 -21.80 -18.93
C LYS A 219 -0.66 -22.97 -19.12
N LEU A 220 -1.83 -22.94 -18.47
CA LEU A 220 -2.85 -23.99 -18.60
C LEU A 220 -3.32 -24.12 -20.05
N HIS A 221 -3.55 -23.01 -20.74
CA HIS A 221 -3.93 -23.00 -22.15
C HIS A 221 -2.87 -23.59 -23.09
N SER A 222 -1.60 -23.60 -22.69
CA SER A 222 -0.53 -24.29 -23.43
C SER A 222 -0.54 -25.82 -23.24
N CYS A 223 -1.19 -26.31 -22.18
CA CYS A 223 -1.18 -27.72 -21.78
C CYS A 223 -2.53 -28.43 -21.93
N LEU A 224 -3.65 -27.70 -21.94
CA LEU A 224 -5.01 -28.24 -21.88
C LEU A 224 -5.90 -27.67 -22.99
N PRO A 225 -6.90 -28.45 -23.46
CA PRO A 225 -7.90 -27.97 -24.42
C PRO A 225 -8.68 -26.77 -23.89
N ALA A 226 -9.10 -25.89 -24.80
CA ALA A 226 -9.86 -24.69 -24.46
C ALA A 226 -11.18 -25.04 -23.72
N ASP A 227 -11.86 -26.11 -24.12
CA ASP A 227 -13.14 -26.51 -23.50
C ASP A 227 -12.98 -26.89 -22.02
N THR A 228 -11.85 -27.51 -21.65
CA THR A 228 -11.52 -27.85 -20.26
C THR A 228 -11.37 -26.61 -19.38
N LEU A 229 -10.95 -25.48 -19.95
CA LEU A 229 -10.65 -24.24 -19.24
C LEU A 229 -11.77 -23.20 -19.30
N GLN A 230 -12.95 -23.56 -19.82
CA GLN A 230 -14.07 -22.61 -19.92
C GLN A 230 -14.44 -21.99 -18.56
N GLY A 231 -14.62 -22.82 -17.53
CA GLY A 231 -14.93 -22.32 -16.19
C GLY A 231 -13.84 -21.43 -15.57
N HIS A 232 -12.57 -21.62 -15.96
CA HIS A 232 -11.48 -20.75 -15.51
C HIS A 232 -11.54 -19.38 -16.18
N ARG A 233 -11.83 -19.35 -17.49
CA ARG A 233 -12.04 -18.10 -18.22
C ARG A 233 -13.24 -17.33 -17.68
N ASP A 234 -14.34 -18.01 -17.39
CA ASP A 234 -15.55 -17.38 -16.85
C ASP A 234 -15.28 -16.73 -15.47
N ARG A 235 -14.63 -17.46 -14.55
CA ARG A 235 -14.21 -16.91 -13.25
C ARG A 235 -13.25 -15.73 -13.40
N PHE A 236 -12.26 -15.85 -14.29
CA PHE A 236 -11.31 -14.76 -14.55
C PHE A 236 -12.02 -13.50 -15.05
N MET A 237 -12.94 -13.64 -16.00
CA MET A 237 -13.68 -12.51 -16.58
C MET A 237 -14.50 -11.76 -15.52
N GLU A 238 -15.17 -12.49 -14.63
CA GLU A 238 -15.91 -11.92 -13.52
C GLU A 238 -14.98 -11.15 -12.57
N GLN A 239 -13.87 -11.78 -12.17
CA GLN A 239 -12.91 -11.18 -11.25
C GLN A 239 -12.16 -9.99 -11.86
N PHE A 240 -11.82 -10.05 -13.16
CA PHE A 240 -11.20 -8.96 -13.90
C PHE A 240 -12.10 -7.72 -13.93
N THR A 241 -13.40 -7.90 -14.23
CA THR A 241 -14.37 -6.81 -14.27
C THR A 241 -14.48 -6.12 -12.92
N LYS A 242 -14.60 -6.91 -11.84
CA LYS A 242 -14.60 -6.41 -10.46
C LYS A 242 -13.30 -5.66 -10.17
N LEU A 243 -12.15 -6.30 -10.37
CA LEU A 243 -10.84 -5.72 -10.04
C LEU A 243 -10.58 -4.40 -10.78
N LYS A 244 -10.96 -4.31 -12.08
CA LYS A 244 -10.84 -3.09 -12.88
C LYS A 244 -11.63 -1.94 -12.27
N ASP A 245 -12.89 -2.17 -11.89
CA ASP A 245 -13.72 -1.16 -11.21
C ASP A 245 -13.06 -0.73 -9.88
N LEU A 246 -12.61 -1.70 -9.08
CA LEU A 246 -12.02 -1.42 -7.78
C LEU A 246 -10.73 -0.60 -7.89
N PHE A 247 -9.81 -0.95 -8.78
CA PHE A 247 -8.57 -0.19 -9.00
C PHE A 247 -8.87 1.21 -9.51
N HIS A 248 -9.82 1.34 -10.45
CA HIS A 248 -10.25 2.63 -10.95
C HIS A 248 -10.82 3.51 -9.83
N ARG A 249 -11.79 3.02 -9.06
CA ARG A 249 -12.40 3.77 -7.94
C ARG A 249 -11.39 4.13 -6.86
N SER A 250 -10.52 3.19 -6.49
CA SER A 250 -9.46 3.42 -5.51
C SER A 250 -8.50 4.53 -5.94
N SER A 251 -8.05 4.48 -7.19
CA SER A 251 -7.09 5.47 -7.74
C SER A 251 -7.64 6.89 -7.72
N ASN A 252 -8.96 7.06 -7.62
CA ASN A 252 -9.63 8.34 -7.55
C ASN A 252 -9.81 8.90 -6.12
N LEU A 253 -9.63 8.09 -5.07
CA LEU A 253 -9.79 8.52 -3.67
C LEU A 253 -8.54 9.22 -3.13
N GLN A 254 -8.74 10.34 -2.43
CA GLN A 254 -7.63 11.16 -1.88
C GLN A 254 -6.83 10.42 -0.81
N TYR A 255 -7.45 9.48 -0.11
CA TYR A 255 -6.77 8.64 0.85
C TYR A 255 -5.65 7.83 0.20
N PHE A 256 -5.98 7.06 -0.86
CA PHE A 256 -4.99 6.21 -1.53
C PHE A 256 -3.97 7.02 -2.32
N LYS A 257 -4.36 8.09 -3.03
CA LYS A 257 -3.42 8.94 -3.81
C LYS A 257 -2.22 9.45 -3.01
N ARG A 258 -2.37 9.64 -1.70
CA ARG A 258 -1.31 10.10 -0.80
C ARG A 258 -0.41 8.98 -0.27
N LEU A 259 -0.86 7.73 -0.34
CA LEU A 259 -0.23 6.59 0.33
C LEU A 259 0.32 5.56 -0.65
N ILE A 260 -0.33 5.36 -1.80
CA ILE A 260 0.03 4.36 -2.81
C ILE A 260 -0.33 4.86 -4.23
N GLN A 261 0.46 4.45 -5.20
CA GLN A 261 0.12 4.55 -6.62
C GLN A 261 -0.51 3.25 -7.07
N ILE A 262 -1.77 3.33 -7.52
CA ILE A 262 -2.55 2.18 -7.96
C ILE A 262 -2.49 2.12 -9.50
N PRO A 263 -2.06 0.99 -10.09
CA PRO A 263 -1.99 0.85 -11.54
C PRO A 263 -3.39 0.81 -12.16
N GLN A 264 -3.50 1.24 -13.43
CA GLN A 264 -4.69 1.00 -14.22
C GLN A 264 -4.57 -0.37 -14.91
N LEU A 265 -5.65 -1.14 -14.89
CA LEU A 265 -5.74 -2.38 -15.67
C LEU A 265 -6.04 -2.07 -17.15
N PRO A 266 -5.66 -2.97 -18.08
CA PRO A 266 -5.97 -2.78 -19.49
C PRO A 266 -7.48 -2.67 -19.75
N GLU A 267 -7.85 -2.04 -20.87
CA GLU A 267 -9.26 -1.83 -21.18
C GLU A 267 -9.99 -3.15 -21.41
N ASN A 268 -9.34 -4.05 -22.15
CA ASN A 268 -9.84 -5.39 -22.45
C ASN A 268 -9.04 -6.45 -21.66
N PRO A 269 -9.68 -7.55 -21.26
CA PRO A 269 -9.00 -8.67 -20.63
C PRO A 269 -8.05 -9.38 -21.63
N PRO A 270 -7.00 -10.07 -21.14
CA PRO A 270 -6.12 -10.87 -22.00
C PRO A 270 -6.89 -11.93 -22.77
N ASN A 271 -6.53 -12.13 -24.05
CA ASN A 271 -7.07 -13.21 -24.85
C ASN A 271 -6.25 -14.49 -24.67
N PHE A 272 -6.68 -15.37 -23.76
CA PHE A 272 -5.98 -16.61 -23.44
C PHE A 272 -5.90 -17.63 -24.59
N LEU A 273 -6.73 -17.49 -25.63
CA LEU A 273 -6.69 -18.35 -26.82
C LEU A 273 -5.60 -17.93 -27.81
N ARG A 274 -4.98 -16.76 -27.60
CA ARG A 274 -3.89 -16.24 -28.43
C ARG A 274 -2.62 -16.16 -27.59
N ALA A 275 -1.74 -17.15 -27.71
CA ALA A 275 -0.51 -17.22 -26.90
C ALA A 275 0.35 -15.94 -26.96
N SER A 276 0.39 -15.24 -28.09
CA SER A 276 1.12 -13.97 -28.21
C SER A 276 0.52 -12.84 -27.36
N ALA A 277 -0.72 -12.93 -26.89
CA ALA A 277 -1.29 -11.95 -25.97
C ALA A 277 -0.57 -11.93 -24.61
N LEU A 278 0.16 -12.99 -24.24
CA LEU A 278 0.95 -12.99 -23.01
C LEU A 278 2.07 -11.94 -23.06
N SER A 279 2.67 -11.69 -24.23
CA SER A 279 3.72 -10.65 -24.35
C SER A 279 3.19 -9.22 -24.23
N GLU A 280 1.87 -9.04 -24.36
CA GLU A 280 1.20 -7.76 -24.15
C GLU A 280 0.81 -7.54 -22.68
N HIS A 281 0.87 -8.60 -21.85
CA HIS A 281 0.53 -8.52 -20.43
C HIS A 281 1.59 -7.74 -19.66
N ILE A 282 1.14 -6.72 -18.92
CA ILE A 282 1.99 -5.90 -18.06
C ILE A 282 1.55 -6.16 -16.62
N SER A 283 2.46 -6.67 -15.80
CA SER A 283 2.20 -6.88 -14.37
C SER A 283 1.82 -5.56 -13.70
N PRO A 284 0.63 -5.46 -13.05
CA PRO A 284 0.28 -4.27 -12.31
C PRO A 284 1.21 -4.16 -11.10
N VAL A 285 1.96 -3.07 -11.02
CA VAL A 285 2.84 -2.77 -9.89
C VAL A 285 2.21 -1.64 -9.08
N VAL A 286 1.85 -1.95 -7.83
CA VAL A 286 1.42 -0.94 -6.84
C VAL A 286 2.67 -0.38 -6.17
N VAL A 287 2.85 0.94 -6.25
CA VAL A 287 4.03 1.61 -5.66
C VAL A 287 3.63 2.28 -4.35
N ILE A 288 4.41 2.04 -3.30
CA ILE A 288 4.32 2.80 -2.05
C ILE A 288 5.41 3.87 -2.11
N PRO A 289 5.08 5.18 -2.16
CA PRO A 289 6.08 6.24 -2.17
C PRO A 289 7.00 6.15 -0.94
N ALA A 290 8.30 6.33 -1.13
CA ALA A 290 9.24 6.43 -0.02
C ALA A 290 8.86 7.63 0.87
N GLU A 291 8.86 7.43 2.19
CA GLU A 291 8.31 8.39 3.16
C GLU A 291 8.89 9.81 3.00
N GLY A 292 8.11 10.70 2.41
CA GLY A 292 8.35 12.15 2.37
C GLY A 292 7.12 13.00 2.72
N SER A 293 5.98 12.38 3.03
CA SER A 293 4.72 13.10 3.20
C SER A 293 3.71 12.32 4.06
N SER A 294 4.13 11.83 5.22
CA SER A 294 3.18 11.51 6.29
C SER A 294 2.94 12.77 7.12
N PRO A 295 1.71 13.32 7.15
CA PRO A 295 1.40 14.52 7.94
C PRO A 295 1.45 14.29 9.46
N ASP A 296 1.74 13.07 9.91
CA ASP A 296 1.81 12.67 11.33
C ASP A 296 3.24 12.74 11.91
N SER A 297 4.19 13.30 11.17
CA SER A 297 5.59 13.48 11.60
C SER A 297 5.74 14.79 12.36
N GLU A 298 5.12 14.89 13.54
CA GLU A 298 5.54 15.89 14.52
C GLU A 298 6.96 15.55 14.99
N PRO A 299 7.86 16.54 15.15
CA PRO A 299 9.18 16.30 15.72
C PRO A 299 9.00 15.79 17.16
N ILE A 300 9.58 14.62 17.43
CA ILE A 300 9.70 14.07 18.79
C ILE A 300 10.64 15.01 19.54
N LEU A 301 10.08 16.01 20.22
CA LEU A 301 10.80 16.68 21.30
C LEU A 301 10.78 15.72 22.48
N GLU A 302 11.90 15.01 22.65
CA GLU A 302 12.24 14.32 23.89
C GLU A 302 12.29 15.34 25.03
N LYS A 303 11.17 15.50 25.73
CA LYS A 303 11.11 16.01 27.10
C LYS A 303 10.18 15.12 27.88
N ASP A 304 10.70 13.97 28.27
CA ASP A 304 10.12 13.19 29.37
C ASP A 304 11.27 12.60 30.18
N ASP A 305 11.93 13.48 30.93
CA ASP A 305 12.64 13.18 32.16
C ASP A 305 12.91 14.53 32.84
N LEU A 306 12.17 14.81 33.93
CA LEU A 306 12.62 15.42 35.18
C LEU A 306 11.40 15.87 36.01
N MET A 307 11.30 15.32 37.22
CA MET A 307 10.26 15.61 38.20
C MET A 307 10.46 16.96 38.90
N ASP A 308 9.32 17.54 39.28
CA ASP A 308 8.97 18.27 40.51
C ASP A 308 9.15 19.80 40.70
N MET A 309 8.12 20.31 41.41
CA MET A 309 7.90 21.59 42.14
C MET A 309 7.28 22.83 41.45
N ASP A 310 5.97 22.97 41.71
CA ASP A 310 5.21 24.06 42.35
C ASP A 310 5.18 25.53 41.83
N ALA A 311 3.93 26.03 41.87
CA ALA A 311 3.39 27.38 42.04
C ALA A 311 3.76 28.57 41.11
N SER A 312 2.69 29.04 40.45
CA SER A 312 2.31 30.45 40.23
C SER A 312 3.21 31.35 39.38
N GLN A 313 2.72 31.77 38.21
CA GLN A 313 2.29 33.16 37.95
C GLN A 313 1.84 33.35 36.50
N GLN A 314 0.93 34.31 36.35
CA GLN A 314 0.22 34.71 35.15
C GLN A 314 1.08 35.49 34.14
N ASN A 315 0.55 35.50 32.91
CA ASN A 315 0.53 36.61 31.93
C ASN A 315 1.65 36.78 30.90
N LEU A 316 1.15 37.14 29.70
CA LEU A 316 1.76 37.88 28.58
C LEU A 316 2.61 37.05 27.59
N PHE A 317 1.93 36.45 26.60
CA PHE A 317 2.53 36.21 25.30
C PHE A 317 2.42 37.49 24.47
N ASP A 318 3.53 38.20 24.33
CA ASP A 318 3.71 39.28 23.37
C ASP A 318 4.64 38.79 22.25
N ASN A 319 4.20 39.00 21.01
CA ASN A 319 4.87 38.61 19.79
C ASN A 319 6.17 39.41 19.61
N LYS A 320 7.32 38.74 19.58
CA LYS A 320 8.58 39.25 19.01
C LYS A 320 9.58 38.13 18.77
N PHE A 321 9.48 37.48 17.61
CA PHE A 321 10.48 36.53 17.09
C PHE A 321 11.02 36.92 15.70
N ASP A 322 10.75 38.15 15.24
CA ASP A 322 11.11 38.59 13.87
C ASP A 322 12.43 39.38 13.75
N ASP A 323 13.21 39.56 14.82
CA ASP A 323 14.42 40.42 14.79
C ASP A 323 15.77 39.69 14.99
N ILE A 324 15.86 38.35 14.90
CA ILE A 324 17.11 37.62 15.25
C ILE A 324 17.77 36.82 14.11
N PHE A 325 17.13 36.64 12.94
CA PHE A 325 17.74 35.87 11.83
C PHE A 325 17.87 36.66 10.53
N GLY A 326 18.67 37.71 10.58
CA GLY A 326 19.12 38.45 9.41
C GLY A 326 20.55 38.95 9.57
N SER A 327 21.55 38.10 9.30
CA SER A 327 22.79 38.44 8.58
C SER A 327 23.87 37.37 8.72
N SER A 328 24.29 36.87 7.56
CA SER A 328 25.65 36.49 7.16
C SER A 328 26.68 36.15 8.25
N PHE A 329 26.90 34.86 8.50
CA PHE A 329 28.15 34.18 8.13
C PHE A 329 27.98 32.66 8.36
N SER A 330 28.21 31.85 7.33
CA SER A 330 28.52 30.43 7.53
C SER A 330 29.57 30.01 6.51
N SER A 331 30.80 29.91 6.99
CA SER A 331 31.77 28.96 6.49
C SER A 331 31.28 27.56 6.88
N ASP A 332 30.72 26.83 5.93
CA ASP A 332 30.45 25.38 6.07
C ASP A 332 30.84 24.66 4.76
N PRO A 333 31.52 23.50 4.79
CA PRO A 333 32.29 22.97 3.66
C PRO A 333 31.50 22.12 2.64
N PHE A 334 30.17 22.12 2.68
CA PHE A 334 29.34 21.29 1.79
C PHE A 334 28.16 22.06 1.21
N ASN A 335 28.45 23.03 0.34
CA ASN A 335 27.45 23.69 -0.50
C ASN A 335 27.50 23.12 -1.93
N PHE A 336 26.57 22.22 -2.25
CA PHE A 336 26.40 21.62 -3.58
C PHE A 336 25.86 22.60 -4.66
N ASN A 337 25.62 23.87 -4.31
CA ASN A 337 25.01 24.85 -5.23
C ASN A 337 26.02 25.58 -6.15
N SER A 338 27.31 25.21 -6.12
CA SER A 338 28.40 25.91 -6.85
C SER A 338 28.90 25.19 -8.11
N GLN A 339 28.30 24.07 -8.50
CA GLN A 339 28.86 23.22 -9.56
C GLN A 339 28.74 23.76 -11.00
N ASN A 340 28.24 24.98 -11.19
CA ASN A 340 28.07 25.56 -12.54
C ASN A 340 28.66 26.96 -12.74
N GLY A 341 29.57 27.42 -11.86
CA GLY A 341 30.46 28.58 -12.09
C GLY A 341 29.83 29.95 -12.37
N MET A 342 28.51 30.02 -12.51
CA MET A 342 27.79 31.19 -12.98
C MET A 342 27.24 31.98 -11.78
N SER A 343 27.59 33.26 -11.70
CA SER A 343 27.18 34.13 -10.62
C SER A 343 25.66 34.31 -10.62
N LYS A 344 25.07 34.69 -9.48
CA LYS A 344 23.63 34.92 -9.37
C LYS A 344 23.17 35.99 -10.39
N ASP A 345 23.98 37.04 -10.55
CA ASP A 345 23.69 38.13 -11.48
C ASP A 345 23.77 37.69 -12.95
N GLU A 346 24.67 36.77 -13.29
CA GLU A 346 24.73 36.15 -14.62
C GLU A 346 23.53 35.26 -14.91
N LYS A 347 23.01 34.55 -13.89
CA LYS A 347 21.78 33.75 -14.03
C LYS A 347 20.57 34.65 -14.27
N ASP A 348 20.46 35.74 -13.53
CA ASP A 348 19.35 36.68 -13.68
C ASP A 348 19.41 37.38 -15.05
N HIS A 349 20.60 37.74 -15.53
CA HIS A 349 20.79 38.26 -16.89
C HIS A 349 20.46 37.23 -17.99
N LEU A 350 20.84 35.96 -17.81
CA LEU A 350 20.50 34.91 -18.77
C LEU A 350 19.00 34.65 -18.82
N ILE A 351 18.34 34.68 -17.66
CA ILE A 351 16.89 34.53 -17.56
C ILE A 351 16.19 35.67 -18.33
N GLU A 352 16.60 36.92 -18.14
CA GLU A 352 16.04 38.05 -18.89
C GLU A 352 16.29 37.94 -20.40
N ALA A 353 17.48 37.51 -20.82
CA ALA A 353 17.81 37.31 -22.22
C ALA A 353 16.92 36.23 -22.87
N LEU A 354 16.73 35.09 -22.19
CA LEU A 354 15.88 34.00 -22.67
C LEU A 354 14.41 34.41 -22.72
N TYR A 355 13.90 35.17 -21.74
CA TYR A 355 12.53 35.69 -21.80
C TYR A 355 12.32 36.63 -22.99
N ARG A 356 13.30 37.46 -23.32
CA ARG A 356 13.24 38.35 -24.48
C ARG A 356 13.26 37.58 -25.80
N GLU A 357 14.09 36.54 -25.90
CA GLU A 357 14.17 35.67 -27.08
C GLU A 357 12.88 34.88 -27.29
N ILE A 358 12.30 34.30 -26.23
CA ILE A 358 11.00 33.63 -26.27
C ILE A 358 9.89 34.60 -26.74
N GLY A 359 9.93 35.85 -26.29
CA GLY A 359 9.01 36.89 -26.75
C GLY A 359 9.13 37.17 -28.26
N GLY A 360 10.37 37.29 -28.76
CA GLY A 360 10.64 37.50 -30.18
C GLY A 360 10.21 36.32 -31.05
N LEU A 361 10.50 35.09 -30.63
CA LEU A 361 10.10 33.88 -31.36
C LEU A 361 8.58 33.69 -31.39
N LYS A 362 7.88 34.03 -30.30
CA LYS A 362 6.41 34.03 -30.27
C LYS A 362 5.83 35.05 -31.26
N ALA A 363 6.40 36.26 -31.35
CA ALA A 363 5.95 37.26 -32.30
C ALA A 363 6.18 36.85 -33.77
N GLN A 364 7.33 36.20 -34.06
CA GLN A 364 7.58 35.65 -35.39
C GLN A 364 6.60 34.53 -35.75
N MET A 365 6.26 33.66 -34.80
CA MET A 365 5.27 32.60 -35.00
C MET A 365 3.85 33.16 -35.22
N GLU A 366 3.51 34.27 -34.58
CA GLU A 366 2.26 35.00 -34.84
C GLU A 366 2.25 35.59 -36.26
N ASN A 367 3.36 36.22 -36.68
CA ASN A 367 3.48 36.78 -38.03
C ASN A 367 3.42 35.71 -39.13
N VAL A 368 4.06 34.55 -38.95
CA VAL A 368 3.98 33.44 -39.90
C VAL A 368 2.55 32.88 -39.97
N LYS A 369 1.83 32.81 -38.84
CA LYS A 369 0.40 32.44 -38.86
C LYS A 369 -0.46 33.43 -39.64
N VAL A 370 -0.15 34.72 -39.55
CA VAL A 370 -0.85 35.77 -40.31
C VAL A 370 -0.50 35.70 -41.80
N GLU A 371 0.76 35.47 -42.18
CA GLU A 371 1.15 35.30 -43.60
C GLU A 371 0.53 34.06 -44.24
N VAL A 372 0.38 32.96 -43.50
CA VAL A 372 -0.35 31.76 -43.95
C VAL A 372 -1.86 32.03 -44.10
N ALA A 373 -2.43 32.93 -43.29
CA ALA A 373 -3.84 33.32 -43.37
C ALA A 373 -4.15 34.36 -44.47
N VAL A 374 -3.13 35.04 -45.03
CA VAL A 374 -3.28 36.10 -46.05
C VAL A 374 -2.92 35.62 -47.46
N SER A 375 -2.47 34.37 -47.64
CA SER A 375 -2.31 33.78 -48.98
C SER A 375 -3.69 33.43 -49.57
N PRO A 376 -4.17 34.14 -50.61
CA PRO A 376 -5.47 33.87 -51.21
C PRO A 376 -5.36 32.66 -52.15
N ASP A 377 -6.43 31.86 -52.18
CA ASP A 377 -6.74 30.83 -53.17
C ASP A 377 -6.13 31.11 -54.55
N THR A 378 -5.08 30.40 -54.93
CA THR A 378 -4.88 30.04 -56.34
C THR A 378 -5.64 28.77 -56.62
N SER A 379 -6.92 28.96 -56.93
CA SER A 379 -7.70 28.06 -57.74
C SER A 379 -6.99 27.80 -59.07
N TRP A 380 -6.70 26.53 -59.35
CA TRP A 380 -6.63 26.03 -60.72
C TRP A 380 -7.47 24.76 -60.83
N THR A 381 -8.63 24.97 -61.43
CA THR A 381 -9.50 24.00 -62.08
C THR A 381 -8.78 23.27 -63.23
N THR A 382 -9.24 22.03 -63.49
CA THR A 382 -9.09 21.20 -64.71
C THR A 382 -7.68 20.66 -65.03
N ALA A 383 -7.49 19.39 -65.41
CA ALA A 383 -8.36 18.41 -66.09
C ALA A 383 -8.15 16.97 -65.61
#